data_AF-A0A368YVA5-F1
#
_entry.id   AF-A0A368YVA5-F1
#
_cell.length_a   1.000
_cell.length_b   1.000
_cell.length_c   1.000
_cell.angle_alpha   90.00
_cell.angle_beta   90.00
_cell.angle_gamma   90.00
#
_symmetry.space_group_name_H-M   'P 1'
#
loop_
_entity.id
_entity.type
_entity.pdbx_description
1 polymer ?
#
loop_
_entity_poly.entity_id
_entity_poly.type
_entity_poly.pdbx_seq_one_letter_code
_entity_poly.pdbx_strand_id
1 'polypeptide(L)'
;MNLFSDIRALVIDALAQMEQAGELPAGLDTAAVTVEPPRDPAHGDMATNAAMVLAKPAGKKPRDIAEALAARLATDPRITSAEVAGPGFLNLRLAAAEWQSVIRAALTEGADYGRSDMGKGRKVNVEFVSANPTGPMHVGHTRGAIFGDALASLLAFAGNDVTREYYINDGGAQVDVLARSAYERYREANGLDPEIAEGLYPGDYLIPVGEALKAKYGTSLIDKPESEWLVEIRDFATEAMMAMIREDLAMLGVEMNVYSSEKALYGTGRIEAAIDRLRSAGLIYRGTLEPPKGKLPEDWEAREQTLFRSTAHGDDVDRPIQKSDGAWTYFAPDIAYHWDKIDRGFDELIDVFGADHGGYVKRMNAAVAALSNGRVPLDIKLIQLVKLFKNGEPFKMSKRAGTFVTLRDVVEQAGADVTRFHMLTRKNDAALDFDFDKVLEQSKDNPVWYVQYASARVNSVLKKAAEMGVDTSDAALAGADLSRLDHSAELELARKVAEWPRIVEIAARAHEPHRIAFFLYDTASDLHSLWNRGNDETSLRFVQDGDPATTAAKIALARSVGVVISAGLGILGVTPAKEMR
;
A
#
# COMPACT_ATOMS: atom_id res chain seq x y z
N MET A 1 -13.89 7.53 -15.90
CA MET A 1 -13.46 7.28 -17.29
C MET A 1 -12.06 6.69 -17.28
N ASN A 2 -11.77 5.69 -18.12
CA ASN A 2 -10.41 5.21 -18.34
C ASN A 2 -10.18 5.08 -19.85
N LEU A 3 -9.60 6.11 -20.46
CA LEU A 3 -9.47 6.21 -21.92
C LEU A 3 -8.71 5.00 -22.52
N PHE A 4 -7.71 4.45 -21.83
CA PHE A 4 -7.00 3.26 -22.29
C PHE A 4 -7.91 2.02 -22.31
N SER A 5 -8.76 1.86 -21.29
CA SER A 5 -9.77 0.79 -21.25
C SER A 5 -10.84 0.99 -22.31
N ASP A 6 -11.25 2.23 -22.57
CA ASP A 6 -12.25 2.56 -23.60
C ASP A 6 -11.73 2.24 -25.01
N ILE A 7 -10.47 2.59 -25.31
CA ILE A 7 -9.81 2.23 -26.57
C ILE A 7 -9.52 0.72 -26.63
N ARG A 8 -9.21 0.06 -25.52
CA ARG A 8 -9.09 -1.40 -25.47
C ARG A 8 -10.43 -2.09 -25.79
N ALA A 9 -11.54 -1.58 -25.29
CA ALA A 9 -12.87 -2.08 -25.63
C ALA A 9 -13.14 -1.94 -27.13
N LEU A 10 -12.83 -0.77 -27.72
CA LEU A 10 -12.91 -0.57 -29.16
C LEU A 10 -12.06 -1.58 -29.95
N VAL A 11 -10.83 -1.86 -29.51
CA VAL A 11 -9.96 -2.88 -30.12
C VAL A 11 -10.62 -4.26 -30.07
N ILE A 12 -11.19 -4.64 -28.92
CA ILE A 12 -11.89 -5.93 -28.76
C ILE A 12 -13.13 -6.01 -29.65
N ASP A 13 -13.92 -4.94 -29.74
CA ASP A 13 -15.10 -4.88 -30.60
C ASP A 13 -14.70 -5.02 -32.08
N ALA A 14 -13.63 -4.36 -32.50
CA ALA A 14 -13.10 -4.49 -33.86
C ALA A 14 -12.61 -5.92 -34.15
N LEU A 15 -11.99 -6.60 -33.18
CA LEU A 15 -11.63 -8.02 -33.29
C LEU A 15 -12.86 -8.92 -33.39
N ALA A 16 -13.92 -8.65 -32.62
CA ALA A 16 -15.17 -9.39 -32.70
C ALA A 16 -15.87 -9.21 -34.07
N GLN A 17 -15.78 -8.01 -34.67
CA GLN A 17 -16.24 -7.78 -36.04
C GLN A 17 -15.42 -8.55 -37.08
N MET A 18 -14.11 -8.68 -36.88
CA MET A 18 -13.25 -9.51 -37.74
C MET A 18 -13.61 -11.00 -37.61
N GLU A 19 -13.95 -11.48 -36.42
CA GLU A 19 -14.48 -12.83 -36.20
C GLU A 19 -15.79 -13.04 -36.96
N GLN A 20 -16.75 -12.12 -36.83
CA GLN A 20 -18.05 -12.18 -37.54
C GLN A 20 -17.89 -12.13 -39.06
N ALA A 21 -16.89 -11.41 -39.57
CA ALA A 21 -16.57 -11.34 -40.99
C ALA A 21 -15.83 -12.58 -41.54
N GLY A 22 -15.50 -13.55 -40.68
CA GLY A 22 -14.71 -14.74 -41.05
C GLY A 22 -13.21 -14.45 -41.27
N GLU A 23 -12.75 -13.27 -40.86
CA GLU A 23 -11.35 -12.87 -40.94
C GLU A 23 -10.53 -13.41 -39.76
N LEU A 24 -11.16 -13.73 -38.64
CA LEU A 24 -10.59 -14.45 -37.50
C LEU A 24 -11.45 -15.67 -37.16
N PRO A 25 -10.85 -16.76 -36.63
CA PRO A 25 -11.63 -17.89 -36.12
C PRO A 25 -12.39 -17.51 -34.84
N ALA A 26 -13.47 -18.24 -34.56
CA ALA A 26 -14.29 -18.00 -33.39
C ALA A 26 -13.64 -18.44 -32.07
N GLY A 27 -13.96 -17.73 -30.99
CA GLY A 27 -13.57 -18.12 -29.62
C GLY A 27 -12.12 -17.85 -29.27
N LEU A 28 -11.51 -16.82 -29.87
CA LEU A 28 -10.16 -16.38 -29.51
C LEU A 28 -10.13 -15.73 -28.12
N ASP A 29 -9.13 -16.06 -27.32
CA ASP A 29 -8.90 -15.43 -26.02
C ASP A 29 -8.25 -14.05 -26.19
N THR A 30 -8.97 -13.00 -25.76
CA THR A 30 -8.53 -11.60 -25.82
C THR A 30 -8.03 -11.07 -24.48
N ALA A 31 -7.92 -11.90 -23.44
CA ALA A 31 -7.51 -11.46 -22.10
C ALA A 31 -6.11 -10.80 -22.10
N ALA A 32 -5.18 -11.31 -22.91
CA ALA A 32 -3.82 -10.79 -23.04
C ALA A 32 -3.67 -9.58 -23.99
N VAL A 33 -4.76 -9.14 -24.64
CA VAL A 33 -4.75 -7.93 -25.48
C VAL A 33 -4.66 -6.70 -24.59
N THR A 34 -3.69 -5.83 -24.87
CA THR A 34 -3.46 -4.57 -24.15
C THR A 34 -3.53 -3.36 -25.08
N VAL A 35 -3.83 -2.21 -24.50
CA VAL A 35 -3.68 -0.88 -25.10
C VAL A 35 -2.96 -0.04 -24.07
N GLU A 36 -1.75 0.42 -24.41
CA GLU A 36 -0.84 1.08 -23.48
C GLU A 36 -0.10 2.23 -24.18
N PRO A 37 0.46 3.20 -23.43
CA PRO A 37 1.38 4.18 -24.02
C PRO A 37 2.55 3.48 -24.73
N PRO A 38 2.93 3.89 -25.94
CA PRO A 38 4.10 3.32 -26.59
C PRO A 38 5.38 3.69 -25.84
N ARG A 39 6.40 2.82 -25.95
CA ARG A 39 7.73 3.11 -25.37
C ARG A 39 8.39 4.36 -25.96
N ASP A 40 8.16 4.59 -27.24
CA ASP A 40 8.64 5.78 -27.95
C ASP A 40 7.42 6.67 -28.25
N PRO A 41 7.34 7.89 -27.70
CA PRO A 41 6.26 8.83 -27.98
C PRO A 41 6.10 9.17 -29.48
N ALA A 42 7.16 8.99 -30.30
CA ALA A 42 7.07 9.18 -31.74
C ALA A 42 6.11 8.16 -32.41
N HIS A 43 5.86 7.03 -31.77
CA HIS A 43 4.95 5.99 -32.24
C HIS A 43 3.47 6.29 -31.97
N GLY A 44 3.12 7.50 -31.55
CA GLY A 44 1.73 7.91 -31.35
C GLY A 44 1.35 7.91 -29.87
N ASP A 45 0.06 7.87 -29.60
CA ASP A 45 -0.47 8.05 -28.24
C ASP A 45 -0.73 6.74 -27.51
N MET A 46 -1.11 5.68 -28.26
CA MET A 46 -1.36 4.35 -27.72
C MET A 46 -0.83 3.28 -28.66
N ALA A 47 -0.52 2.11 -28.14
CA ALA A 47 -0.16 0.94 -28.93
C ALA A 47 -0.91 -0.30 -28.41
N THR A 48 -1.33 -1.17 -29.34
CA THR A 48 -1.90 -2.47 -28.99
C THR A 48 -1.05 -3.64 -29.49
N ASN A 49 -0.96 -4.68 -28.67
CA ASN A 49 -0.32 -5.95 -28.97
C ASN A 49 -1.29 -6.98 -29.59
N ALA A 50 -2.55 -6.60 -29.87
CA ALA A 50 -3.64 -7.52 -30.25
C ALA A 50 -3.24 -8.54 -31.32
N ALA A 51 -2.65 -8.07 -32.41
CA ALA A 51 -2.29 -8.92 -33.53
C ALA A 51 -1.19 -9.93 -33.18
N MET A 52 -0.25 -9.54 -32.30
CA MET A 52 0.82 -10.43 -31.81
C MET A 52 0.27 -11.54 -30.92
N VAL A 53 -0.68 -11.19 -30.04
CA VAL A 53 -1.34 -12.14 -29.13
C VAL A 53 -2.16 -13.16 -29.91
N LEU A 54 -2.89 -12.70 -30.92
CA LEU A 54 -3.89 -13.51 -31.62
C LEU A 54 -3.35 -14.27 -32.84
N ALA A 55 -2.18 -13.92 -33.37
CA ALA A 55 -1.61 -14.53 -34.57
C ALA A 55 -1.52 -16.07 -34.51
N LYS A 56 -0.91 -16.61 -33.46
CA LYS A 56 -0.72 -18.06 -33.28
C LYS A 56 -2.05 -18.81 -33.15
N PRO A 57 -2.97 -18.45 -32.23
CA PRO A 57 -4.25 -19.16 -32.11
C PRO A 57 -5.13 -18.96 -33.36
N ALA A 58 -5.00 -17.84 -34.08
CA ALA A 58 -5.72 -17.60 -35.33
C ALA A 58 -5.12 -18.33 -36.55
N GLY A 59 -3.92 -18.90 -36.45
CA GLY A 59 -3.21 -19.49 -37.59
C GLY A 59 -2.85 -18.48 -38.69
N LYS A 60 -2.69 -17.19 -38.33
CA LYS A 60 -2.47 -16.07 -39.26
C LYS A 60 -1.16 -15.36 -38.97
N LYS A 61 -0.65 -14.60 -39.96
CA LYS A 61 0.50 -13.73 -39.72
C LYS A 61 0.04 -12.53 -38.88
N PRO A 62 0.82 -12.10 -37.87
CA PRO A 62 0.42 -10.96 -37.04
C PRO A 62 0.20 -9.69 -37.86
N ARG A 63 1.01 -9.46 -38.88
CA ARG A 63 0.85 -8.30 -39.77
C ARG A 63 -0.51 -8.28 -40.49
N ASP A 64 -0.98 -9.42 -40.99
CA ASP A 64 -2.29 -9.50 -41.68
C ASP A 64 -3.44 -9.16 -40.72
N ILE A 65 -3.37 -9.61 -39.47
CA ILE A 65 -4.33 -9.24 -38.43
C ILE A 65 -4.23 -7.74 -38.12
N ALA A 66 -3.01 -7.21 -37.97
CA ALA A 66 -2.79 -5.80 -37.64
C ALA A 66 -3.31 -4.86 -38.73
N GLU A 67 -3.11 -5.19 -40.01
CA GLU A 67 -3.59 -4.38 -41.14
C GLU A 67 -5.12 -4.37 -41.22
N ALA A 68 -5.77 -5.52 -41.04
CA ALA A 68 -7.23 -5.62 -41.00
C ALA A 68 -7.85 -4.92 -39.78
N LEU A 69 -7.18 -4.97 -38.63
CA LEU A 69 -7.57 -4.26 -37.43
C LEU A 69 -7.39 -2.74 -37.59
N ALA A 70 -6.25 -2.30 -38.15
CA ALA A 70 -5.95 -0.89 -38.41
C ALA A 70 -7.02 -0.24 -39.29
N ALA A 71 -7.44 -0.93 -40.36
CA ALA A 71 -8.46 -0.44 -41.28
C ALA A 71 -9.81 -0.17 -40.58
N ARG A 72 -10.19 -1.02 -39.61
CA ARG A 72 -11.42 -0.84 -38.82
C ARG A 72 -11.29 0.27 -37.79
N LEU A 73 -10.18 0.29 -37.05
CA LEU A 73 -9.93 1.32 -36.04
C LEU A 73 -9.86 2.72 -36.64
N ALA A 74 -9.31 2.86 -37.86
CA ALA A 74 -9.26 4.13 -38.57
C ALA A 74 -10.64 4.68 -38.99
N THR A 75 -11.72 3.90 -38.86
CA THR A 75 -13.09 4.38 -39.09
C THR A 75 -13.72 5.03 -37.86
N ASP A 76 -13.14 4.83 -36.67
CA ASP A 76 -13.62 5.45 -35.43
C ASP A 76 -13.12 6.91 -35.36
N PRO A 77 -14.01 7.90 -35.18
CA PRO A 77 -13.63 9.32 -35.18
C PRO A 77 -12.67 9.71 -34.05
N ARG A 78 -12.53 8.88 -33.02
CA ARG A 78 -11.58 9.08 -31.92
C ARG A 78 -10.13 8.81 -32.36
N ILE A 79 -9.92 8.05 -33.43
CA ILE A 79 -8.60 7.64 -33.92
C ILE A 79 -8.26 8.43 -35.20
N THR A 80 -7.19 9.23 -35.15
CA THR A 80 -6.71 10.02 -36.29
C THR A 80 -5.79 9.22 -37.20
N SER A 81 -5.02 8.28 -36.65
CA SER A 81 -4.28 7.28 -37.44
C SER A 81 -4.10 5.96 -36.69
N ALA A 82 -4.10 4.86 -37.44
CA ALA A 82 -3.78 3.52 -36.96
C ALA A 82 -2.71 2.91 -37.88
N GLU A 83 -1.49 2.77 -37.39
CA GLU A 83 -0.31 2.43 -38.18
C GLU A 83 0.33 1.12 -37.70
N VAL A 84 0.51 0.16 -38.60
CA VAL A 84 1.16 -1.11 -38.28
C VAL A 84 2.67 -0.92 -38.16
N ALA A 85 3.22 -1.31 -37.02
CA ALA A 85 4.64 -1.23 -36.70
C ALA A 85 5.28 -2.62 -36.53
N GLY A 86 6.48 -2.77 -37.09
CA GLY A 86 7.31 -3.97 -36.95
C GLY A 86 6.57 -5.26 -37.33
N PRO A 87 6.57 -6.30 -36.47
CA PRO A 87 5.98 -7.60 -36.77
C PRO A 87 4.44 -7.63 -36.69
N GLY A 88 3.79 -6.59 -36.16
CA GLY A 88 2.34 -6.57 -35.93
C GLY A 88 1.89 -5.79 -34.69
N PHE A 89 2.69 -4.84 -34.18
CA PHE A 89 2.16 -3.85 -33.24
C PHE A 89 1.30 -2.86 -34.00
N LEU A 90 0.28 -2.31 -33.35
CA LEU A 90 -0.56 -1.28 -33.96
C LEU A 90 -0.50 -0.01 -33.11
N ASN A 91 0.08 1.02 -33.71
CA ASN A 91 0.25 2.34 -33.14
C ASN A 91 -0.96 3.21 -33.47
N LEU A 92 -1.51 3.89 -32.47
CA LEU A 92 -2.71 4.69 -32.58
C LEU A 92 -2.40 6.15 -32.22
N ARG A 93 -2.92 7.07 -33.03
CA ARG A 93 -3.01 8.49 -32.69
C ARG A 93 -4.46 8.85 -32.46
N LEU A 94 -4.72 9.60 -31.40
CA LEU A 94 -6.07 9.99 -31.01
C LEU A 94 -6.40 11.41 -31.45
N ALA A 95 -7.69 11.71 -31.59
CA ALA A 95 -8.15 13.06 -31.78
C ALA A 95 -7.90 13.90 -30.51
N ALA A 96 -7.57 15.19 -30.67
CA ALA A 96 -7.33 16.09 -29.54
C ALA A 96 -8.52 16.16 -28.57
N ALA A 97 -9.73 16.01 -29.09
CA ALA A 97 -10.97 15.97 -28.32
C ALA A 97 -10.98 14.85 -27.25
N GLU A 98 -10.29 13.74 -27.46
CA GLU A 98 -10.21 12.66 -26.47
C GLU A 98 -9.43 13.10 -25.24
N TRP A 99 -8.30 13.81 -25.41
CA TRP A 99 -7.52 14.35 -24.29
C TRP A 99 -8.29 15.45 -23.54
N GLN A 100 -9.04 16.27 -24.28
CA GLN A 100 -9.91 17.28 -23.68
C GLN A 100 -11.07 16.64 -22.91
N SER A 101 -11.59 15.51 -23.38
CA SER A 101 -12.64 14.75 -22.67
C SER A 101 -12.16 14.17 -21.34
N VAL A 102 -10.87 13.78 -21.25
CA VAL A 102 -10.25 13.31 -20.00
C VAL A 102 -10.28 14.40 -18.93
N ILE A 103 -9.98 15.64 -19.29
CA ILE A 103 -10.06 16.79 -18.37
C ILE A 103 -11.49 16.94 -17.84
N ARG A 104 -12.47 16.89 -18.75
CA ARG A 104 -13.90 16.95 -18.39
C ARG A 104 -14.29 15.82 -17.45
N ALA A 105 -13.85 14.59 -17.72
CA ALA A 105 -14.12 13.44 -16.89
C ALA A 105 -13.51 13.58 -15.49
N ALA A 106 -12.25 14.00 -15.38
CA ALA A 106 -11.59 14.23 -14.11
C ALA A 106 -12.30 15.27 -13.25
N LEU A 107 -12.82 16.34 -13.86
CA LEU A 107 -13.60 17.37 -13.15
C LEU A 107 -14.99 16.89 -12.75
N THR A 108 -15.64 16.09 -13.60
CA THR A 108 -16.99 15.57 -13.33
C THR A 108 -16.98 14.50 -12.24
N GLU A 109 -15.97 13.61 -12.26
CA GLU A 109 -15.81 12.53 -11.30
C GLU A 109 -15.13 12.99 -10.00
N GLY A 110 -14.34 14.06 -10.05
CA GLY A 110 -13.67 14.62 -8.89
C GLY A 110 -12.82 13.59 -8.17
N ALA A 111 -13.05 13.40 -6.86
CA ALA A 111 -12.29 12.46 -6.03
C ALA A 111 -12.41 10.99 -6.46
N ASP A 112 -13.42 10.64 -7.24
CA ASP A 112 -13.60 9.28 -7.76
C ASP A 112 -12.95 9.05 -9.13
N TYR A 113 -12.34 10.09 -9.74
CA TYR A 113 -11.62 9.92 -10.99
C TYR A 113 -10.44 8.94 -10.82
N GLY A 114 -10.45 7.90 -11.65
CA GLY A 114 -9.48 6.80 -11.60
C GLY A 114 -9.76 5.71 -10.58
N ARG A 115 -10.86 5.80 -9.82
CA ARG A 115 -11.37 4.66 -9.04
C ARG A 115 -11.67 3.51 -10.01
N SER A 116 -11.25 2.29 -9.64
CA SER A 116 -11.42 1.10 -10.48
C SER A 116 -12.36 0.10 -9.81
N ASP A 117 -13.05 -0.70 -10.61
CA ASP A 117 -13.88 -1.83 -10.18
C ASP A 117 -13.16 -3.19 -10.37
N MET A 118 -11.87 -3.17 -10.72
CA MET A 118 -11.06 -4.37 -10.99
C MET A 118 -11.09 -5.37 -9.82
N GLY A 119 -11.16 -4.87 -8.58
CA GLY A 119 -11.27 -5.69 -7.37
C GLY A 119 -12.61 -6.43 -7.25
N LYS A 120 -13.68 -5.98 -7.91
CA LYS A 120 -15.02 -6.61 -7.93
C LYS A 120 -15.58 -6.97 -6.55
N GLY A 121 -15.25 -6.19 -5.52
CA GLY A 121 -15.66 -6.46 -4.15
C GLY A 121 -15.00 -7.68 -3.51
N ARG A 122 -13.89 -8.19 -4.05
CA ARG A 122 -13.10 -9.25 -3.42
C ARG A 122 -12.68 -8.80 -2.01
N LYS A 123 -12.84 -9.69 -1.04
CA LYS A 123 -12.52 -9.44 0.36
C LYS A 123 -11.03 -9.65 0.59
N VAL A 124 -10.31 -8.56 0.90
CA VAL A 124 -8.87 -8.60 1.12
C VAL A 124 -8.56 -8.25 2.57
N ASN A 125 -7.83 -9.13 3.26
CA ASN A 125 -7.27 -8.84 4.57
C ASN A 125 -5.87 -8.27 4.40
N VAL A 126 -5.60 -7.11 4.97
CA VAL A 126 -4.26 -6.52 5.03
C VAL A 126 -3.86 -6.42 6.50
N GLU A 127 -2.99 -7.32 6.93
CA GLU A 127 -2.38 -7.30 8.25
C GLU A 127 -1.06 -6.52 8.22
N PHE A 128 -0.90 -5.59 9.17
CA PHE A 128 0.33 -4.82 9.28
C PHE A 128 0.55 -4.27 10.69
N VAL A 129 1.78 -3.82 10.94
CA VAL A 129 2.32 -3.42 12.25
C VAL A 129 2.55 -4.62 13.17
N SER A 130 1.48 -5.28 13.64
CA SER A 130 1.48 -6.46 14.52
C SER A 130 2.64 -6.49 15.54
N ALA A 131 2.91 -5.34 16.15
CA ALA A 131 4.01 -5.17 17.09
C ALA A 131 3.61 -5.77 18.44
N ASN A 132 4.58 -6.31 19.17
CA ASN A 132 4.29 -6.84 20.50
C ASN A 132 3.86 -5.68 21.42
N PRO A 133 2.84 -5.88 22.27
CA PRO A 133 2.27 -4.82 23.11
C PRO A 133 3.15 -4.57 24.35
N THR A 134 4.45 -4.41 24.16
CA THR A 134 5.46 -4.35 25.23
C THR A 134 6.10 -2.97 25.36
N GLY A 135 5.68 -1.98 24.58
CA GLY A 135 6.25 -0.64 24.61
C GLY A 135 5.87 0.21 23.41
N PRO A 136 6.44 1.43 23.31
CA PRO A 136 6.16 2.37 22.23
C PRO A 136 6.66 1.83 20.88
N MET A 137 5.97 2.22 19.81
CA MET A 137 6.40 1.84 18.47
C MET A 137 7.68 2.58 18.06
N HIS A 138 8.60 1.90 17.38
CA HIS A 138 9.80 2.49 16.80
C HIS A 138 9.68 2.72 15.29
N VAL A 139 10.65 3.44 14.71
CA VAL A 139 10.70 3.77 13.27
C VAL A 139 10.54 2.57 12.32
N GLY A 140 11.03 1.39 12.69
CA GLY A 140 10.82 0.16 11.91
C GLY A 140 9.34 -0.16 11.70
N HIS A 141 8.50 0.03 12.72
CA HIS A 141 7.05 -0.16 12.63
C HIS A 141 6.39 0.95 11.80
N THR A 142 6.91 2.18 11.85
CA THR A 142 6.38 3.33 11.11
C THR A 142 6.28 3.05 9.62
N ARG A 143 7.34 2.49 9.00
CA ARG A 143 7.31 2.19 7.57
C ARG A 143 6.31 1.10 7.21
N GLY A 144 6.22 0.05 8.03
CA GLY A 144 5.21 -1.01 7.87
C GLY A 144 3.79 -0.49 8.04
N ALA A 145 3.56 0.39 9.02
CA ALA A 145 2.29 1.08 9.25
C ALA A 145 1.84 1.85 7.99
N ILE A 146 2.73 2.68 7.45
CA ILE A 146 2.44 3.53 6.29
C ILE A 146 2.24 2.69 5.03
N PHE A 147 3.08 1.69 4.80
CA PHE A 147 2.95 0.81 3.64
C PHE A 147 1.63 0.03 3.68
N GLY A 148 1.32 -0.61 4.80
CA GLY A 148 0.11 -1.42 4.95
C GLY A 148 -1.16 -0.59 4.79
N ASP A 149 -1.20 0.59 5.41
CA ASP A 149 -2.34 1.50 5.28
C ASP A 149 -2.50 2.07 3.86
N ALA A 150 -1.41 2.50 3.22
CA ALA A 150 -1.47 2.98 1.83
C ALA A 150 -1.85 1.87 0.85
N LEU A 151 -1.39 0.63 1.05
CA LEU A 151 -1.78 -0.52 0.25
C LEU A 151 -3.27 -0.84 0.45
N ALA A 152 -3.76 -0.83 1.69
CA ALA A 152 -5.17 -1.04 1.98
C ALA A 152 -6.06 0.02 1.31
N SER A 153 -5.66 1.29 1.39
CA SER A 153 -6.36 2.40 0.72
C SER A 153 -6.34 2.28 -0.80
N LEU A 154 -5.20 1.87 -1.39
CA LEU A 154 -5.06 1.62 -2.82
C LEU A 154 -5.96 0.49 -3.30
N LEU A 155 -6.02 -0.63 -2.56
CA LEU A 155 -6.86 -1.77 -2.90
C LEU A 155 -8.35 -1.43 -2.80
N ALA A 156 -8.75 -0.65 -1.80
CA ALA A 156 -10.12 -0.13 -1.69
C ALA A 156 -10.46 0.82 -2.84
N PHE A 157 -9.53 1.69 -3.23
CA PHE A 157 -9.69 2.57 -4.41
C PHE A 157 -9.74 1.78 -5.73
N ALA A 158 -9.16 0.58 -5.78
CA ALA A 158 -9.27 -0.35 -6.90
C ALA A 158 -10.48 -1.32 -6.80
N GLY A 159 -11.40 -1.08 -5.86
CA GLY A 159 -12.69 -1.78 -5.79
C GLY A 159 -12.69 -3.08 -4.99
N ASN A 160 -11.72 -3.30 -4.10
CA ASN A 160 -11.74 -4.41 -3.13
C ASN A 160 -12.47 -4.02 -1.84
N ASP A 161 -13.04 -5.02 -1.13
CA ASP A 161 -13.54 -4.89 0.23
C ASP A 161 -12.39 -5.18 1.21
N VAL A 162 -11.77 -4.14 1.76
CA VAL A 162 -10.50 -4.25 2.48
C VAL A 162 -10.70 -4.18 3.98
N THR A 163 -10.15 -5.16 4.70
CA THR A 163 -10.04 -5.15 6.17
C THR A 163 -8.58 -4.91 6.58
N ARG A 164 -8.34 -3.85 7.35
CA ARG A 164 -7.07 -3.58 8.04
C ARG A 164 -7.07 -4.34 9.36
N GLU A 165 -6.10 -5.20 9.58
CA GLU A 165 -6.02 -6.03 10.77
C GLU A 165 -4.68 -5.86 11.49
N TYR A 166 -4.73 -5.88 12.82
CA TYR A 166 -3.57 -5.87 13.71
C TYR A 166 -3.58 -7.15 14.55
N TYR A 167 -2.51 -7.93 14.47
CA TYR A 167 -2.33 -9.10 15.35
C TYR A 167 -1.60 -8.71 16.64
N ILE A 168 -2.23 -8.95 17.78
CA ILE A 168 -1.68 -8.68 19.11
C ILE A 168 -1.01 -9.95 19.63
N ASN A 169 0.32 -9.92 19.72
CA ASN A 169 1.11 -10.98 20.34
C ASN A 169 1.10 -10.87 21.87
N ASP A 170 -0.07 -11.10 22.47
CA ASP A 170 -0.31 -11.04 23.91
C ASP A 170 -0.33 -12.44 24.56
N GLY A 171 0.06 -13.49 23.83
CA GLY A 171 0.12 -14.86 24.32
C GLY A 171 1.46 -15.25 24.96
N GLY A 172 2.57 -14.59 24.56
CA GLY A 172 3.93 -15.02 24.88
C GLY A 172 4.51 -14.56 26.23
N ALA A 173 5.72 -15.01 26.54
CA ALA A 173 6.42 -14.67 27.80
C ALA A 173 6.80 -13.17 27.92
N GLN A 174 6.86 -12.43 26.81
CA GLN A 174 7.22 -11.01 26.83
C GLN A 174 6.19 -10.15 27.57
N VAL A 175 4.90 -10.49 27.50
CA VAL A 175 3.88 -9.76 28.28
C VAL A 175 3.92 -10.10 29.77
N ASP A 176 4.46 -11.25 30.17
CA ASP A 176 4.75 -11.52 31.59
C ASP A 176 5.92 -10.65 32.07
N VAL A 177 6.95 -10.46 31.24
CA VAL A 177 8.06 -9.52 31.53
C VAL A 177 7.56 -8.08 31.61
N LEU A 178 6.63 -7.68 30.73
CA LEU A 178 5.94 -6.39 30.82
C LEU A 178 5.21 -6.23 32.14
N ALA A 179 4.45 -7.25 32.56
CA ALA A 179 3.71 -7.23 33.81
C ALA A 179 4.64 -7.03 35.02
N ARG A 180 5.77 -7.77 35.06
CA ARG A 180 6.79 -7.61 36.11
C ARG A 180 7.42 -6.22 36.10
N SER A 181 7.69 -5.68 34.92
CA SER A 181 8.22 -4.32 34.76
C SER A 181 7.24 -3.25 35.22
N ALA A 182 5.94 -3.40 34.91
CA ALA A 182 4.88 -2.52 35.36
C ALA A 182 4.64 -2.63 36.88
N TYR A 183 4.81 -3.82 37.47
CA TYR A 183 4.75 -4.02 38.92
C TYR A 183 5.84 -3.23 39.65
N GLU A 184 7.07 -3.18 39.12
CA GLU A 184 8.14 -2.35 39.68
C GLU A 184 7.80 -0.85 39.62
N ARG A 185 7.19 -0.37 38.52
CA ARG A 185 6.68 1.02 38.44
C ARG A 185 5.49 1.27 39.37
N TYR A 186 4.66 0.26 39.64
CA TYR A 186 3.59 0.34 40.64
C TYR A 186 4.13 0.40 42.08
N ARG A 187 5.21 -0.33 42.38
CA ARG A 187 5.96 -0.21 43.66
C ARG A 187 6.54 1.19 43.81
N GLU A 188 7.19 1.70 42.76
CA GLU A 188 7.73 3.07 42.70
C GLU A 188 6.66 4.12 42.97
N ALA A 189 5.51 4.03 42.30
CA ALA A 189 4.39 4.93 42.51
C ALA A 189 3.89 4.90 43.97
N ASN A 190 4.01 3.76 44.66
CA ASN A 190 3.66 3.59 46.07
C ASN A 190 4.78 4.00 47.05
N GLY A 191 5.86 4.60 46.57
CA GLY A 191 6.95 5.14 47.38
C GLY A 191 8.01 4.11 47.81
N LEU A 192 8.07 2.96 47.13
CA LEU A 192 9.14 1.97 47.28
C LEU A 192 10.20 2.18 46.21
N ASP A 193 11.44 1.77 46.46
CA ASP A 193 12.47 1.79 45.42
C ASP A 193 12.20 0.67 44.39
N PRO A 194 12.13 0.97 43.08
CA PRO A 194 11.91 -0.05 42.05
C PRO A 194 13.17 -0.88 41.81
N GLU A 195 13.00 -2.18 41.63
CA GLU A 195 14.06 -3.12 41.28
C GLU A 195 14.03 -3.41 39.77
N ILE A 196 14.48 -2.45 38.96
CA ILE A 196 14.59 -2.62 37.50
C ILE A 196 15.81 -3.49 37.18
N ALA A 197 15.64 -4.80 37.33
CA ALA A 197 16.66 -5.80 37.04
C ALA A 197 16.93 -5.96 35.54
N GLU A 198 18.09 -6.54 35.20
CA GLU A 198 18.44 -6.92 33.82
C GLU A 198 17.38 -7.88 33.25
N GLY A 199 16.83 -7.55 32.08
CA GLY A 199 15.77 -8.32 31.42
C GLY A 199 14.36 -7.75 31.61
N LEU A 200 14.14 -6.82 32.53
CA LEU A 200 12.90 -6.03 32.58
C LEU A 200 12.91 -4.89 31.57
N TYR A 201 11.73 -4.39 31.22
CA TYR A 201 11.59 -3.19 30.40
C TYR A 201 11.82 -1.94 31.25
N PRO A 202 12.88 -1.16 31.00
CA PRO A 202 13.27 -0.08 31.91
C PRO A 202 12.62 1.27 31.60
N GLY A 203 11.91 1.40 30.47
CA GLY A 203 11.56 2.71 29.91
C GLY A 203 10.58 3.54 30.74
N ASP A 204 10.75 4.86 30.67
CA ASP A 204 9.91 5.84 31.38
C ASP A 204 8.44 5.78 30.96
N TYR A 205 8.15 5.19 29.79
CA TYR A 205 6.80 4.97 29.29
C TYR A 205 5.94 4.07 30.21
N LEU A 206 6.55 3.31 31.13
CA LEU A 206 5.82 2.52 32.13
C LEU A 206 5.51 3.28 33.42
N ILE A 207 6.11 4.47 33.66
CA ILE A 207 5.83 5.27 34.86
C ILE A 207 4.32 5.60 34.96
N PRO A 208 3.66 6.11 33.90
CA PRO A 208 2.21 6.36 33.96
C PRO A 208 1.38 5.09 34.20
N VAL A 209 1.87 3.93 33.75
CA VAL A 209 1.20 2.63 34.00
C VAL A 209 1.26 2.29 35.49
N GLY A 210 2.42 2.47 36.12
CA GLY A 210 2.59 2.27 37.57
C GLY A 210 1.69 3.20 38.40
N GLU A 211 1.61 4.48 38.01
CA GLU A 211 0.70 5.46 38.64
C GLU A 211 -0.77 5.05 38.50
N ALA A 212 -1.18 4.60 37.31
CA ALA A 212 -2.55 4.14 37.06
C ALA A 212 -2.87 2.85 37.82
N LEU A 213 -1.91 1.92 37.94
CA LEU A 213 -2.04 0.73 38.79
C LEU A 213 -2.21 1.11 40.27
N LYS A 214 -1.46 2.11 40.76
CA LYS A 214 -1.64 2.63 42.13
C LYS A 214 -3.02 3.25 42.31
N ALA A 215 -3.50 4.01 41.34
CA ALA A 215 -4.83 4.58 41.40
C ALA A 215 -5.92 3.49 41.49
N LYS A 216 -5.72 2.36 40.81
CA LYS A 216 -6.67 1.23 40.80
C LYS A 216 -6.59 0.34 42.04
N TYR A 217 -5.38 -0.05 42.45
CA TYR A 217 -5.16 -1.08 43.47
C TYR A 217 -4.63 -0.54 44.80
N GLY A 218 -4.25 0.74 44.88
CA GLY A 218 -3.63 1.33 46.06
C GLY A 218 -2.34 0.59 46.42
N THR A 219 -2.30 0.01 47.62
CA THR A 219 -1.22 -0.86 48.11
C THR A 219 -1.62 -2.34 48.19
N SER A 220 -2.82 -2.71 47.71
CA SER A 220 -3.40 -4.05 47.95
C SER A 220 -2.61 -5.23 47.35
N LEU A 221 -1.85 -4.96 46.29
CA LEU A 221 -1.00 -5.95 45.61
C LEU A 221 0.47 -5.93 46.11
N ILE A 222 0.83 -5.01 47.00
CA ILE A 222 2.20 -4.95 47.55
C ILE A 222 2.43 -6.16 48.45
N ASP A 223 3.65 -6.72 48.41
CA ASP A 223 4.10 -7.90 49.15
C ASP A 223 3.30 -9.19 48.88
N LYS A 224 2.46 -9.18 47.84
CA LYS A 224 1.73 -10.36 47.38
C LYS A 224 2.62 -11.25 46.50
N PRO A 225 2.43 -12.58 46.55
CA PRO A 225 3.14 -13.48 45.65
C PRO A 225 2.78 -13.19 44.19
N GLU A 226 3.72 -13.41 43.27
CA GLU A 226 3.54 -13.15 41.83
C GLU A 226 2.27 -13.76 41.25
N SER A 227 1.90 -14.96 41.70
CA SER A 227 0.68 -15.64 41.29
C SER A 227 -0.62 -14.88 41.60
N GLU A 228 -0.62 -13.96 42.57
CA GLU A 228 -1.80 -13.16 42.94
C GLU A 228 -1.96 -11.89 42.08
N TRP A 229 -0.90 -11.38 41.44
CA TRP A 229 -0.96 -10.12 40.70
C TRP A 229 -0.57 -10.22 39.23
N LEU A 230 0.14 -11.26 38.80
CA LEU A 230 0.73 -11.34 37.45
C LEU A 230 -0.32 -11.19 36.35
N VAL A 231 -1.42 -11.94 36.42
CA VAL A 231 -2.47 -11.92 35.37
C VAL A 231 -3.18 -10.57 35.32
N GLU A 232 -3.54 -10.01 36.48
CA GLU A 232 -4.21 -8.71 36.60
C GLU A 232 -3.34 -7.57 36.05
N ILE A 233 -2.06 -7.54 36.43
CA ILE A 233 -1.11 -6.52 35.97
C ILE A 233 -0.75 -6.73 34.50
N ARG A 234 -0.62 -7.98 34.04
CA ARG A 234 -0.40 -8.31 32.62
C ARG A 234 -1.52 -7.74 31.76
N ASP A 235 -2.78 -8.02 32.11
CA ASP A 235 -3.91 -7.57 31.32
C ASP A 235 -4.03 -6.03 31.35
N PHE A 236 -3.79 -5.40 32.51
CA PHE A 236 -3.77 -3.94 32.63
C PHE A 236 -2.65 -3.29 31.81
N ALA A 237 -1.41 -3.80 31.93
CA ALA A 237 -0.26 -3.25 31.23
C ALA A 237 -0.35 -3.47 29.72
N THR A 238 -0.84 -4.63 29.28
CA THR A 238 -1.07 -4.93 27.85
C THR A 238 -2.08 -3.97 27.25
N GLU A 239 -3.22 -3.72 27.92
CA GLU A 239 -4.21 -2.75 27.42
C GLU A 239 -3.64 -1.33 27.40
N ALA A 240 -2.86 -0.93 28.40
CA ALA A 240 -2.19 0.38 28.41
C ALA A 240 -1.20 0.53 27.25
N MET A 241 -0.43 -0.50 26.91
CA MET A 241 0.46 -0.50 25.76
C MET A 241 -0.32 -0.47 24.43
N MET A 242 -1.41 -1.22 24.34
CA MET A 242 -2.28 -1.17 23.15
C MET A 242 -2.95 0.19 22.97
N ALA A 243 -3.36 0.86 24.05
CA ALA A 243 -3.86 2.24 23.99
C ALA A 243 -2.79 3.19 23.42
N MET A 244 -1.55 3.11 23.92
CA MET A 244 -0.43 3.91 23.41
C MET A 244 -0.15 3.63 21.92
N ILE A 245 -0.16 2.36 21.50
CA ILE A 245 0.02 1.96 20.10
C ILE A 245 -1.10 2.55 19.23
N ARG A 246 -2.37 2.47 19.67
CA ARG A 246 -3.51 3.04 18.92
C ARG A 246 -3.37 4.55 18.76
N GLU A 247 -2.96 5.26 19.81
CA GLU A 247 -2.70 6.71 19.75
C GLU A 247 -1.56 7.05 18.77
N ASP A 248 -0.45 6.30 18.84
CA ASP A 248 0.68 6.48 17.93
C ASP A 248 0.28 6.23 16.45
N LEU A 249 -0.54 5.20 16.18
CA LEU A 249 -1.08 4.94 14.84
C LEU A 249 -2.03 6.06 14.39
N ALA A 250 -2.88 6.56 15.28
CA ALA A 250 -3.78 7.67 14.98
C ALA A 250 -3.02 8.96 14.63
N MET A 251 -1.85 9.21 15.22
CA MET A 251 -0.98 10.33 14.84
C MET A 251 -0.47 10.23 13.39
N LEU A 252 -0.35 9.02 12.84
CA LEU A 252 -0.05 8.78 11.42
C LEU A 252 -1.31 8.74 10.55
N GLY A 253 -2.50 8.93 11.11
CA GLY A 253 -3.76 8.74 10.39
C GLY A 253 -4.05 7.28 10.02
N VAL A 254 -3.49 6.32 10.78
CA VAL A 254 -3.73 4.89 10.57
C VAL A 254 -4.81 4.41 11.54
N GLU A 255 -5.85 3.77 11.01
CA GLU A 255 -6.93 3.16 11.78
C GLU A 255 -7.08 1.69 11.38
N MET A 256 -7.16 0.79 12.37
CA MET A 256 -7.35 -0.64 12.15
C MET A 256 -8.83 -0.99 12.27
N ASN A 257 -9.32 -1.90 11.41
CA ASN A 257 -10.70 -2.38 11.48
C ASN A 257 -10.84 -3.49 12.53
N VAL A 258 -9.82 -4.34 12.65
CA VAL A 258 -9.82 -5.51 13.55
C VAL A 258 -8.51 -5.56 14.34
N TYR A 259 -8.62 -5.87 15.63
CA TYR A 259 -7.51 -6.27 16.48
C TYR A 259 -7.73 -7.72 16.91
N SER A 260 -6.79 -8.61 16.57
CA SER A 260 -6.89 -10.04 16.85
C SER A 260 -5.85 -10.45 17.89
N SER A 261 -6.32 -11.01 19.01
CA SER A 261 -5.47 -11.42 20.15
C SER A 261 -5.00 -12.86 20.00
N GLU A 262 -3.70 -13.09 20.18
CA GLU A 262 -3.14 -14.44 20.28
C GLU A 262 -3.66 -15.15 21.53
N LYS A 263 -3.70 -14.46 22.68
CA LYS A 263 -4.23 -14.99 23.95
C LYS A 263 -5.65 -15.52 23.76
N ALA A 264 -6.47 -14.85 22.95
CA ALA A 264 -7.84 -15.27 22.66
C ALA A 264 -7.93 -16.56 21.83
N LEU A 265 -6.85 -17.05 21.20
CA LEU A 265 -6.82 -18.34 20.52
C LEU A 265 -6.57 -19.50 21.49
N TYR A 266 -5.76 -19.30 22.52
CA TYR A 266 -5.44 -20.35 23.49
C TYR A 266 -6.68 -20.75 24.30
N GLY A 267 -6.84 -22.06 24.53
CA GLY A 267 -7.96 -22.61 25.31
C GLY A 267 -9.30 -22.65 24.58
N THR A 268 -9.38 -22.18 23.32
CA THR A 268 -10.62 -22.22 22.52
C THR A 268 -10.83 -23.51 21.72
N GLY A 269 -9.80 -24.35 21.60
CA GLY A 269 -9.80 -25.50 20.70
C GLY A 269 -9.53 -25.15 19.23
N ARG A 270 -9.38 -23.87 18.88
CA ARG A 270 -9.13 -23.42 17.50
C ARG A 270 -7.78 -23.91 16.96
N ILE A 271 -6.74 -23.92 17.80
CA ILE A 271 -5.42 -24.40 17.42
C ILE A 271 -5.50 -25.90 17.10
N GLU A 272 -6.09 -26.67 18.02
CA GLU A 272 -6.31 -28.10 17.86
C GLU A 272 -7.11 -28.40 16.59
N ALA A 273 -8.20 -27.67 16.35
CA ALA A 273 -9.04 -27.84 15.17
C ALA A 273 -8.29 -27.53 13.85
N ALA A 274 -7.45 -26.49 13.82
CA ALA A 274 -6.63 -26.17 12.65
C ALA A 274 -5.62 -27.30 12.34
N ILE A 275 -4.96 -27.81 13.38
CA ILE A 275 -4.01 -28.92 13.25
C ILE A 275 -4.73 -30.22 12.87
N ASP A 276 -5.91 -30.50 13.43
CA ASP A 276 -6.72 -31.68 13.12
C ASP A 276 -7.21 -31.65 11.67
N ARG A 277 -7.50 -30.48 11.12
CA ARG A 277 -7.79 -30.29 9.69
C ARG A 277 -6.61 -30.71 8.83
N LEU A 278 -5.40 -30.22 9.14
CA LEU A 278 -4.18 -30.61 8.43
C LEU A 278 -3.90 -32.12 8.60
N ARG A 279 -4.15 -32.67 9.78
CA ARG A 279 -3.99 -34.10 10.05
C ARG A 279 -4.96 -34.95 9.22
N SER A 280 -6.21 -34.52 9.12
CA SER A 280 -7.24 -35.19 8.31
C SER A 280 -6.91 -35.16 6.81
N ALA A 281 -6.16 -34.15 6.36
CA ALA A 281 -5.61 -34.07 5.02
C ALA A 281 -4.33 -34.92 4.82
N GLY A 282 -3.86 -35.64 5.84
CA GLY A 282 -2.63 -36.43 5.79
C GLY A 282 -1.35 -35.60 5.81
N LEU A 283 -1.42 -34.33 6.20
CA LEU A 283 -0.30 -33.39 6.18
C LEU A 283 0.44 -33.30 7.52
N ILE A 284 -0.09 -33.89 8.58
CA ILE A 284 0.60 -34.00 9.88
C ILE A 284 1.12 -35.44 10.04
N TYR A 285 2.39 -35.58 10.36
CA TYR A 285 3.03 -36.88 10.56
C TYR A 285 4.12 -36.83 11.64
N ARG A 286 4.60 -37.99 12.08
CA ARG A 286 5.78 -38.10 12.94
C ARG A 286 7.01 -38.42 12.11
N GLY A 287 8.08 -37.65 12.30
CA GLY A 287 9.33 -37.84 11.59
C GLY A 287 10.48 -37.08 12.23
N THR A 288 11.68 -37.27 11.68
CA THR A 288 12.90 -36.62 12.14
C THR A 288 13.39 -35.68 11.05
N LEU A 289 13.70 -34.43 11.43
CA LEU A 289 14.24 -33.45 10.50
C LEU A 289 15.73 -33.70 10.25
N GLU A 290 16.18 -33.42 9.04
CA GLU A 290 17.60 -33.37 8.74
C GLU A 290 18.28 -32.26 9.56
N PRO A 291 19.57 -32.44 9.90
CA PRO A 291 20.34 -31.39 10.55
C PRO A 291 20.33 -30.11 9.71
N PRO A 292 20.22 -28.92 10.34
CA PRO A 292 20.28 -27.66 9.63
C PRO A 292 21.58 -27.55 8.84
N LYS A 293 21.50 -27.00 7.62
CA LYS A 293 22.68 -26.76 6.78
C LYS A 293 23.55 -25.68 7.43
N GLY A 294 24.72 -26.04 7.95
CA GLY A 294 25.66 -25.11 8.58
C GLY A 294 26.20 -25.61 9.93
N LYS A 295 26.52 -24.67 10.84
CA LYS A 295 26.96 -25.01 12.19
C LYS A 295 25.77 -25.56 12.97
N LEU A 296 25.88 -26.81 13.41
CA LEU A 296 24.91 -27.43 14.31
C LEU A 296 24.84 -26.62 15.61
N PRO A 297 23.64 -26.21 16.06
CA PRO A 297 23.45 -25.75 17.43
C PRO A 297 24.02 -26.77 18.42
N GLU A 298 24.60 -26.31 19.53
CA GLU A 298 25.18 -27.21 20.56
C GLU A 298 24.13 -28.15 21.18
N ASP A 299 22.85 -27.80 21.05
CA ASP A 299 21.66 -28.52 21.51
C ASP A 299 20.93 -29.31 20.41
N TRP A 300 21.52 -29.47 19.21
CA TRP A 300 20.87 -30.23 18.14
C TRP A 300 20.96 -31.74 18.36
N GLU A 301 19.81 -32.40 18.47
CA GLU A 301 19.68 -33.86 18.48
C GLU A 301 18.63 -34.33 17.46
N ALA A 302 18.94 -35.43 16.77
CA ALA A 302 17.98 -36.11 15.90
C ALA A 302 16.87 -36.73 16.74
N ARG A 303 15.69 -36.11 16.72
CA ARG A 303 14.51 -36.58 17.48
C ARG A 303 13.27 -36.64 16.60
N GLU A 304 12.47 -37.67 16.83
CA GLU A 304 11.15 -37.80 16.22
C GLU A 304 10.22 -36.72 16.78
N GLN A 305 9.57 -35.97 15.89
CA GLN A 305 8.73 -34.82 16.20
C GLN A 305 7.45 -34.87 15.38
N THR A 306 6.41 -34.17 15.84
CA THR A 306 5.19 -33.94 15.08
C THR A 306 5.45 -32.83 14.05
N LEU A 307 5.40 -33.17 12.77
CA LEU A 307 5.75 -32.31 11.65
C LEU A 307 4.53 -32.03 10.77
N PHE A 308 4.44 -30.79 10.31
CA PHE A 308 3.62 -30.41 9.16
C PHE A 308 4.43 -30.59 7.88
N ARG A 309 3.86 -31.34 6.93
CA ARG A 309 4.40 -31.58 5.58
C ARG A 309 4.27 -30.35 4.69
N SER A 310 4.89 -29.25 5.11
CA SER A 310 4.86 -27.96 4.40
C SER A 310 5.59 -28.01 3.05
N THR A 311 6.54 -28.93 2.87
CA THR A 311 7.25 -29.13 1.60
C THR A 311 6.31 -29.53 0.45
N ALA A 312 5.20 -30.20 0.74
CA ALA A 312 4.16 -30.51 -0.24
C ALA A 312 3.46 -29.25 -0.79
N HIS A 313 3.66 -28.10 -0.15
CA HIS A 313 3.08 -26.80 -0.50
C HIS A 313 4.15 -25.73 -0.76
N GLY A 314 5.38 -26.13 -1.10
CA GLY A 314 6.43 -25.21 -1.57
C GLY A 314 7.35 -24.63 -0.49
N ASP A 315 7.28 -25.12 0.75
CA ASP A 315 8.27 -24.81 1.79
C ASP A 315 9.58 -25.57 1.57
N ASP A 316 10.67 -25.09 2.18
CA ASP A 316 12.00 -25.69 2.03
C ASP A 316 12.20 -26.94 2.89
N VAL A 317 11.61 -26.96 4.09
CA VAL A 317 11.70 -28.06 5.06
C VAL A 317 10.39 -28.15 5.84
N ASP A 318 9.96 -29.37 6.13
CA ASP A 318 8.80 -29.64 6.98
C ASP A 318 8.94 -29.00 8.36
N ARG A 319 7.84 -28.50 8.92
CA ARG A 319 7.89 -27.63 10.11
C ARG A 319 7.41 -28.35 11.36
N PRO A 320 8.15 -28.26 12.48
CA PRO A 320 7.68 -28.78 13.75
C PRO A 320 6.51 -27.93 14.25
N ILE A 321 5.41 -28.60 14.56
CA ILE A 321 4.20 -27.94 15.08
C ILE A 321 4.03 -28.14 16.59
N GLN A 322 4.74 -29.12 17.16
CA GLN A 322 4.68 -29.45 18.58
C GLN A 322 6.09 -29.61 19.18
N LYS A 323 6.27 -29.12 20.41
CA LYS A 323 7.48 -29.27 21.21
C LYS A 323 7.53 -30.65 21.87
N SER A 324 8.70 -31.01 22.42
CA SER A 324 8.93 -32.30 23.09
C SER A 324 8.14 -32.48 24.39
N ASP A 325 7.77 -31.39 25.05
CA ASP A 325 6.92 -31.37 26.25
C ASP A 325 5.41 -31.50 25.93
N GLY A 326 5.06 -31.62 24.65
CA GLY A 326 3.67 -31.70 24.17
C GLY A 326 3.02 -30.33 23.91
N ALA A 327 3.66 -29.22 24.29
CA ALA A 327 3.13 -27.89 23.99
C ALA A 327 3.27 -27.55 22.50
N TRP A 328 2.42 -26.64 22.02
CA TRP A 328 2.49 -26.16 20.64
C TRP A 328 3.74 -25.30 20.38
N THR A 329 4.27 -25.32 19.15
CA THR A 329 5.26 -24.33 18.71
C THR A 329 4.56 -23.01 18.36
N TYR A 330 5.30 -21.90 18.25
CA TYR A 330 4.75 -20.61 17.81
C TYR A 330 4.11 -20.66 16.41
N PHE A 331 4.45 -21.67 15.62
CA PHE A 331 3.87 -21.83 14.29
C PHE A 331 2.44 -22.38 14.32
N ALA A 332 2.04 -23.14 15.35
CA ALA A 332 0.68 -23.65 15.46
C ALA A 332 -0.39 -22.57 15.69
N PRO A 333 -0.22 -21.58 16.60
CA PRO A 333 -1.16 -20.47 16.70
C PRO A 333 -1.19 -19.63 15.41
N ASP A 334 -0.06 -19.44 14.71
CA ASP A 334 -0.06 -18.75 13.40
C ASP A 334 -0.91 -19.50 12.36
N ILE A 335 -0.79 -20.83 12.29
CA ILE A 335 -1.63 -21.68 11.43
C ILE A 335 -3.11 -21.48 11.78
N ALA A 336 -3.44 -21.51 13.07
CA ALA A 336 -4.81 -21.36 13.55
C ALA A 336 -5.39 -19.97 13.24
N TYR A 337 -4.58 -18.93 13.42
CA TYR A 337 -4.94 -17.55 13.13
C TYR A 337 -5.19 -17.33 11.63
N HIS A 338 -4.33 -17.86 10.76
CA HIS A 338 -4.55 -17.77 9.32
C HIS A 338 -5.73 -18.62 8.86
N TRP A 339 -6.00 -19.74 9.53
CA TRP A 339 -7.23 -20.50 9.30
C TRP A 339 -8.48 -19.70 9.67
N ASP A 340 -8.46 -18.95 10.79
CA ASP A 340 -9.55 -18.04 11.14
C ASP A 340 -9.80 -16.98 10.06
N LYS A 341 -8.75 -16.36 9.51
CA LYS A 341 -8.90 -15.42 8.38
C LYS A 341 -9.59 -16.09 7.17
N ILE A 342 -9.18 -17.31 6.83
CA ILE A 342 -9.80 -18.07 5.72
C ILE A 342 -11.28 -18.36 6.02
N ASP A 343 -11.61 -18.73 7.26
CA ASP A 343 -12.98 -19.06 7.69
C ASP A 343 -13.89 -17.83 7.76
N ARG A 344 -13.32 -16.65 8.06
CA ARG A 344 -13.98 -15.34 7.92
C ARG A 344 -14.32 -14.98 6.46
N GLY A 345 -13.83 -15.76 5.49
CA GLY A 345 -14.23 -15.67 4.09
C GLY A 345 -13.46 -14.64 3.28
N PHE A 346 -12.22 -14.32 3.66
CA PHE A 346 -11.33 -13.50 2.82
C PHE A 346 -10.92 -14.26 1.55
N ASP A 347 -10.92 -13.54 0.43
CA ASP A 347 -10.52 -14.02 -0.90
C ASP A 347 -9.00 -13.93 -1.11
N GLU A 348 -8.32 -13.13 -0.28
CA GLU A 348 -6.89 -12.86 -0.37
C GLU A 348 -6.38 -12.33 0.97
N LEU A 349 -5.20 -12.80 1.38
CA LEU A 349 -4.51 -12.37 2.59
C LEU A 349 -3.22 -11.66 2.19
N ILE A 350 -2.94 -10.53 2.83
CA ILE A 350 -1.71 -9.78 2.68
C ILE A 350 -1.15 -9.51 4.07
N ASP A 351 0.07 -9.97 4.34
CA ASP A 351 0.75 -9.67 5.59
C ASP A 351 1.97 -8.77 5.34
N VAL A 352 2.15 -7.75 6.17
CA VAL A 352 3.27 -6.82 6.08
C VAL A 352 4.27 -7.09 7.21
N PHE A 353 5.39 -7.72 6.88
CA PHE A 353 6.41 -8.12 7.85
C PHE A 353 7.71 -7.31 7.72
N GLY A 354 8.48 -7.25 8.80
CA GLY A 354 9.88 -6.81 8.75
C GLY A 354 10.75 -7.75 7.90
N ALA A 355 11.78 -7.21 7.26
CA ALA A 355 12.69 -7.98 6.41
C ALA A 355 13.42 -9.13 7.15
N ASP A 356 13.56 -9.04 8.46
CA ASP A 356 14.08 -10.07 9.36
C ASP A 356 13.21 -11.34 9.42
N HIS A 357 11.95 -11.25 9.01
CA HIS A 357 11.04 -12.40 8.91
C HIS A 357 11.03 -13.09 7.54
N GLY A 358 11.98 -12.79 6.64
CA GLY A 358 12.02 -13.39 5.31
C GLY A 358 12.04 -14.93 5.29
N GLY A 359 12.65 -15.57 6.29
CA GLY A 359 12.64 -17.03 6.46
C GLY A 359 11.29 -17.63 6.87
N TYR A 360 10.32 -16.79 7.25
CA TYR A 360 8.97 -17.18 7.65
C TYR A 360 7.97 -17.18 6.49
N VAL A 361 8.33 -16.57 5.35
CA VAL A 361 7.43 -16.40 4.21
C VAL A 361 6.93 -17.73 3.65
N LYS A 362 7.85 -18.62 3.27
CA LYS A 362 7.49 -19.89 2.61
C LYS A 362 6.64 -20.80 3.50
N ARG A 363 6.92 -20.85 4.80
CA ARG A 363 6.16 -21.70 5.73
C ARG A 363 4.73 -21.21 5.92
N MET A 364 4.52 -19.89 5.97
CA MET A 364 3.17 -19.32 6.10
C MET A 364 2.38 -19.50 4.82
N ASN A 365 3.00 -19.27 3.66
CA ASN A 365 2.39 -19.56 2.36
C ASN A 365 2.00 -21.04 2.25
N ALA A 366 2.87 -21.97 2.68
CA ALA A 366 2.57 -23.39 2.70
C ALA A 366 1.39 -23.73 3.63
N ALA A 367 1.33 -23.11 4.82
CA ALA A 367 0.22 -23.29 5.74
C ALA A 367 -1.11 -22.80 5.16
N VAL A 368 -1.17 -21.58 4.62
CA VAL A 368 -2.39 -21.02 4.02
C VAL A 368 -2.82 -21.82 2.79
N ALA A 369 -1.87 -22.21 1.93
CA ALA A 369 -2.17 -23.06 0.78
C ALA A 369 -2.77 -24.41 1.20
N ALA A 370 -2.23 -25.05 2.24
CA ALA A 370 -2.75 -26.30 2.78
C ALA A 370 -4.15 -26.14 3.40
N LEU A 371 -4.36 -25.11 4.21
CA LEU A 371 -5.64 -24.86 4.89
C LEU A 371 -6.77 -24.51 3.92
N SER A 372 -6.45 -23.73 2.89
CA SER A 372 -7.40 -23.24 1.88
C SER A 372 -7.56 -24.16 0.67
N ASN A 373 -6.76 -25.23 0.57
CA ASN A 373 -6.61 -26.04 -0.65
C ASN A 373 -6.21 -25.20 -1.88
N GLY A 374 -5.31 -24.23 -1.69
CA GLY A 374 -4.80 -23.34 -2.73
C GLY A 374 -5.79 -22.27 -3.22
N ARG A 375 -6.95 -22.14 -2.57
CA ARG A 375 -8.02 -21.24 -2.99
C ARG A 375 -7.80 -19.79 -2.55
N VAL A 376 -7.14 -19.57 -1.42
CA VAL A 376 -6.84 -18.24 -0.87
C VAL A 376 -5.34 -17.99 -0.98
N PRO A 377 -4.88 -17.02 -1.79
CA PRO A 377 -3.49 -16.64 -1.83
C PRO A 377 -3.10 -15.87 -0.55
N LEU A 378 -1.86 -16.06 -0.11
CA LEU A 378 -1.19 -15.23 0.87
C LEU A 378 -0.01 -14.50 0.20
N ASP A 379 0.01 -13.18 0.30
CA ASP A 379 1.11 -12.33 -0.19
C ASP A 379 1.79 -11.63 0.99
N ILE A 380 3.02 -12.03 1.30
CA ILE A 380 3.79 -11.45 2.39
C ILE A 380 4.71 -10.37 1.84
N LYS A 381 4.47 -9.12 2.25
CA LYS A 381 5.27 -7.95 1.90
C LYS A 381 6.33 -7.70 2.97
N LEU A 382 7.59 -7.86 2.58
CA LEU A 382 8.72 -7.55 3.44
C LEU A 382 9.07 -6.07 3.38
N ILE A 383 9.23 -5.45 4.55
CA ILE A 383 9.60 -4.05 4.72
C ILE A 383 11.05 -3.96 5.20
N GLN A 384 11.90 -3.32 4.41
CA GLN A 384 13.28 -3.06 4.79
C GLN A 384 13.38 -1.96 5.86
N LEU A 385 14.45 -2.06 6.64
CA LEU A 385 14.78 -1.11 7.69
C LEU A 385 14.95 0.32 7.16
N VAL A 386 14.54 1.27 8.00
CA VAL A 386 14.75 2.71 7.81
C VAL A 386 16.00 3.11 8.56
N LYS A 387 16.89 3.86 7.90
CA LYS A 387 18.01 4.53 8.54
C LYS A 387 17.64 5.97 8.82
N LEU A 388 17.83 6.41 10.06
CA LEU A 388 17.54 7.77 10.48
C LEU A 388 18.79 8.63 10.47
N PHE A 389 18.66 9.83 9.92
CA PHE A 389 19.71 10.84 9.87
C PHE A 389 19.16 12.20 10.31
N LYS A 390 20.06 13.05 10.79
CA LYS A 390 19.81 14.48 10.98
C LYS A 390 21.04 15.23 10.51
N ASN A 391 20.86 16.12 9.55
CA ASN A 391 21.94 16.84 8.88
C ASN A 391 23.04 15.90 8.33
N GLY A 392 22.64 14.79 7.71
CA GLY A 392 23.55 13.78 7.16
C GLY A 392 24.20 12.84 8.19
N GLU A 393 24.06 13.07 9.49
CA GLU A 393 24.65 12.25 10.55
C GLU A 393 23.64 11.24 11.13
N PRO A 394 24.04 9.98 11.44
CA PRO A 394 23.14 8.99 12.01
C PRO A 394 22.44 9.48 13.28
N PHE A 395 21.12 9.48 13.28
CA PHE A 395 20.31 9.93 14.41
C PHE A 395 19.88 8.73 15.27
N LYS A 396 20.24 8.75 16.55
CA LYS A 396 19.91 7.70 17.54
C LYS A 396 19.32 8.31 18.81
N MET A 397 18.58 7.47 19.54
CA MET A 397 18.02 7.69 20.89
C MET A 397 16.74 8.54 20.97
N SER A 398 15.75 8.02 21.70
CA SER A 398 14.62 8.78 22.25
C SER A 398 14.82 8.90 23.75
N LYS A 399 14.57 10.09 24.33
CA LYS A 399 14.59 10.28 25.79
C LYS A 399 13.47 9.47 26.48
N ARG A 400 12.33 9.24 25.80
CA ARG A 400 11.16 8.52 26.35
C ARG A 400 11.34 7.00 26.37
N ALA A 401 12.02 6.47 25.37
CA ALA A 401 12.24 5.02 25.20
C ALA A 401 13.67 4.57 25.53
N GLY A 402 14.54 5.50 25.95
CA GLY A 402 15.95 5.28 26.28
C GLY A 402 16.84 5.13 25.04
N THR A 403 16.61 4.12 24.20
CA THR A 403 17.64 3.60 23.26
C THR A 403 17.25 3.62 21.78
N PHE A 404 15.98 3.83 21.42
CA PHE A 404 15.50 3.84 20.04
C PHE A 404 14.61 5.05 19.75
N VAL A 405 14.52 5.48 18.49
CA VAL A 405 13.63 6.57 18.06
C VAL A 405 12.22 6.02 17.87
N THR A 406 11.24 6.64 18.54
CA THR A 406 9.84 6.20 18.44
C THR A 406 9.18 6.73 17.18
N LEU A 407 8.10 6.09 16.75
CA LEU A 407 7.22 6.57 15.69
C LEU A 407 6.72 7.97 16.02
N ARG A 408 6.28 8.19 17.27
CA ARG A 408 5.84 9.49 17.76
C ARG A 408 6.92 10.57 17.60
N ASP A 409 8.17 10.27 17.95
CA ASP A 409 9.29 11.22 17.77
C ASP A 409 9.49 11.61 16.30
N VAL A 410 9.25 10.69 15.36
CA VAL A 410 9.34 10.98 13.92
C VAL A 410 8.20 11.91 13.50
N VAL A 411 6.97 11.60 13.90
CA VAL A 411 5.79 12.40 13.54
C VAL A 411 5.81 13.79 14.18
N GLU A 412 6.21 13.90 15.45
CA GLU A 412 6.33 15.19 16.14
C GLU A 412 7.38 16.09 15.48
N GLN A 413 8.46 15.51 14.91
CA GLN A 413 9.52 16.27 14.25
C GLN A 413 9.23 16.60 12.78
N ALA A 414 8.72 15.64 12.01
CA ALA A 414 8.57 15.78 10.56
C ALA A 414 7.11 16.07 10.11
N GLY A 415 6.12 15.77 10.94
CA GLY A 415 4.70 15.76 10.58
C GLY A 415 4.27 14.46 9.90
N ALA A 416 2.98 14.13 10.05
CA ALA A 416 2.41 12.89 9.52
C ALA A 416 2.51 12.81 7.99
N ASP A 417 2.03 13.84 7.29
CA ASP A 417 2.01 13.92 5.82
C ASP A 417 3.39 13.70 5.19
N VAL A 418 4.41 14.39 5.70
CA VAL A 418 5.80 14.26 5.23
C VAL A 418 6.33 12.86 5.49
N THR A 419 6.09 12.33 6.69
CA THR A 419 6.53 10.98 7.07
C THR A 419 5.89 9.94 6.14
N ARG A 420 4.58 10.04 5.91
CA ARG A 420 3.82 9.11 5.06
C ARG A 420 4.33 9.11 3.62
N PHE A 421 4.41 10.29 3.00
CA PHE A 421 4.85 10.37 1.62
C PHE A 421 6.29 9.90 1.45
N HIS A 422 7.21 10.36 2.30
CA HIS A 422 8.64 10.04 2.16
C HIS A 422 8.91 8.54 2.27
N MET A 423 8.23 7.84 3.19
CA MET A 423 8.37 6.38 3.37
C MET A 423 7.94 5.56 2.13
N LEU A 424 7.17 6.16 1.23
CA LEU A 424 6.68 5.56 -0.02
C LEU A 424 7.45 6.04 -1.27
N THR A 425 8.53 6.81 -1.10
CA THR A 425 9.44 7.22 -2.19
C THR A 425 10.43 6.13 -2.60
N ARG A 426 10.31 4.93 -2.03
CA ARG A 426 11.09 3.74 -2.38
C ARG A 426 10.21 2.50 -2.28
N LYS A 427 10.60 1.45 -2.99
CA LYS A 427 10.00 0.11 -2.83
C LYS A 427 10.12 -0.36 -1.39
N ASN A 428 9.15 -1.12 -0.91
CA ASN A 428 9.13 -1.65 0.45
C ASN A 428 10.34 -2.54 0.76
N ASP A 429 10.82 -3.28 -0.22
CA ASP A 429 11.96 -4.19 -0.14
C ASP A 429 13.32 -3.50 -0.35
N ALA A 430 13.35 -2.18 -0.50
CA ALA A 430 14.55 -1.37 -0.60
C ALA A 430 14.80 -0.60 0.70
N ALA A 431 16.06 -0.51 1.14
CA ALA A 431 16.44 0.35 2.26
C ALA A 431 16.06 1.82 1.99
N LEU A 432 15.69 2.54 3.05
CA LEU A 432 15.28 3.94 2.96
C LEU A 432 16.01 4.77 4.01
N ASP A 433 16.60 5.87 3.54
CA ASP A 433 17.21 6.88 4.40
C ASP A 433 16.17 7.99 4.67
N PHE A 434 15.98 8.29 5.94
CA PHE A 434 15.10 9.34 6.42
C PHE A 434 15.94 10.38 7.16
N ASP A 435 16.20 11.49 6.48
CA ASP A 435 16.95 12.61 7.04
C ASP A 435 15.97 13.74 7.41
N PHE A 436 15.84 14.04 8.71
CA PHE A 436 14.87 15.00 9.22
C PHE A 436 14.98 16.38 8.57
N ASP A 437 16.20 16.85 8.27
CA ASP A 437 16.39 18.17 7.68
C ASP A 437 16.05 18.17 6.19
N LYS A 438 16.36 17.08 5.47
CA LYS A 438 16.06 16.95 4.03
C LYS A 438 14.57 16.79 3.76
N VAL A 439 13.85 16.01 4.58
CA VAL A 439 12.40 15.78 4.37
C VAL A 439 11.56 17.02 4.69
N LEU A 440 12.12 17.96 5.46
CA LEU A 440 11.50 19.25 5.77
C LEU A 440 11.97 20.39 4.85
N GLU A 441 12.94 20.13 3.97
CA GLU A 441 13.48 21.15 3.08
C GLU A 441 12.41 21.62 2.08
N GLN A 442 12.27 22.94 1.93
CA GLN A 442 11.41 23.55 0.92
C GLN A 442 12.14 23.65 -0.43
N SER A 443 12.51 22.51 -0.99
CA SER A 443 13.27 22.42 -2.23
C SER A 443 12.64 21.46 -3.23
N LYS A 444 13.00 21.62 -4.51
CA LYS A 444 12.62 20.69 -5.59
C LYS A 444 13.17 19.27 -5.40
N ASP A 445 14.19 19.11 -4.56
CA ASP A 445 14.82 17.83 -4.27
C ASP A 445 14.05 17.06 -3.17
N ASN A 446 13.16 17.74 -2.44
CA ASN A 446 12.18 17.12 -1.55
C ASN A 446 10.91 16.73 -2.32
N PRO A 447 10.64 15.43 -2.55
CA PRO A 447 9.51 14.99 -3.36
C PRO A 447 8.16 15.29 -2.72
N VAL A 448 8.08 15.35 -1.37
CA VAL A 448 6.84 15.70 -0.67
C VAL A 448 6.50 17.16 -0.95
N TRP A 449 7.47 18.05 -0.72
CA TRP A 449 7.31 19.48 -0.96
C TRP A 449 6.96 19.74 -2.42
N TYR A 450 7.62 19.05 -3.35
CA TYR A 450 7.41 19.22 -4.79
C TYR A 450 5.96 18.92 -5.21
N VAL A 451 5.39 17.80 -4.75
CA VAL A 451 3.98 17.46 -5.05
C VAL A 451 3.00 18.38 -4.32
N GLN A 452 3.27 18.74 -3.06
CA GLN A 452 2.43 19.67 -2.31
C GLN A 452 2.42 21.07 -2.93
N TYR A 453 3.55 21.51 -3.47
CA TYR A 453 3.69 22.78 -4.15
C TYR A 453 2.91 22.82 -5.47
N ALA A 454 2.83 21.71 -6.21
CA ALA A 454 1.93 21.57 -7.34
C ALA A 454 0.46 21.76 -6.91
N SER A 455 0.01 21.12 -5.82
CA SER A 455 -1.35 21.32 -5.27
C SER A 455 -1.62 22.79 -4.91
N ALA A 456 -0.70 23.44 -4.21
CA ALA A 456 -0.85 24.84 -3.82
C ALA A 456 -0.86 25.80 -5.03
N ARG A 457 -0.08 25.51 -6.08
CA ARG A 457 -0.11 26.27 -7.33
C ARG A 457 -1.49 26.18 -8.01
N VAL A 458 -2.06 24.98 -8.10
CA VAL A 458 -3.42 24.80 -8.65
C VAL A 458 -4.44 25.63 -7.88
N ASN A 459 -4.42 25.58 -6.54
CA ASN A 459 -5.31 26.39 -5.72
C ASN A 459 -5.09 27.90 -5.91
N SER A 460 -3.83 28.34 -6.02
CA SER A 460 -3.48 29.74 -6.24
C SER A 460 -4.02 30.28 -7.58
N VAL A 461 -3.89 29.52 -8.68
CA VAL A 461 -4.41 29.98 -9.97
C VAL A 461 -5.93 29.98 -10.03
N LEU A 462 -6.59 29.01 -9.39
CA LEU A 462 -8.05 29.00 -9.26
C LEU A 462 -8.54 30.23 -8.50
N LYS A 463 -7.88 30.59 -7.39
CA LYS A 463 -8.20 31.80 -6.65
C LYS A 463 -8.02 33.06 -7.51
N LYS A 464 -6.90 33.18 -8.24
CA LYS A 464 -6.64 34.31 -9.13
C LYS A 464 -7.70 34.42 -10.24
N ALA A 465 -8.10 33.29 -10.84
CA ALA A 465 -9.15 33.28 -11.86
C ALA A 465 -10.51 33.70 -11.30
N ALA A 466 -10.85 33.26 -10.08
CA ALA A 466 -12.07 33.68 -9.39
C ALA A 466 -12.10 35.19 -9.10
N GLU A 467 -10.97 35.77 -8.68
CA GLU A 467 -10.82 37.24 -8.50
C GLU A 467 -11.02 38.02 -9.81
N MET A 468 -10.80 37.38 -10.96
CA MET A 468 -11.06 37.93 -12.29
C MET A 468 -12.48 37.65 -12.81
N GLY A 469 -13.35 37.06 -11.99
CA GLY A 469 -14.75 36.79 -12.33
C GLY A 469 -15.00 35.49 -13.10
N VAL A 470 -14.02 34.58 -13.16
CA VAL A 470 -14.20 33.23 -13.74
C VAL A 470 -14.84 32.32 -12.69
N ASP A 471 -15.90 31.59 -13.05
CA ASP A 471 -16.44 30.52 -12.21
C ASP A 471 -15.48 29.32 -12.22
N THR A 472 -14.92 29.00 -11.05
CA THR A 472 -13.91 27.96 -10.87
C THR A 472 -14.46 26.67 -10.25
N SER A 473 -15.80 26.53 -10.17
CA SER A 473 -16.42 25.27 -9.77
C SER A 473 -16.12 24.16 -10.77
N ASP A 474 -15.95 22.93 -10.28
CA ASP A 474 -15.63 21.77 -11.13
C ASP A 474 -16.69 21.58 -12.25
N ALA A 475 -17.96 21.88 -11.97
CA ALA A 475 -19.05 21.85 -12.96
C ALA A 475 -18.90 22.92 -14.06
N ALA A 476 -18.56 24.16 -13.70
CA ALA A 476 -18.35 25.24 -14.66
C ALA A 476 -17.11 24.97 -15.53
N LEU A 477 -16.02 24.51 -14.92
CA LEU A 477 -14.78 24.17 -15.63
C LEU A 477 -14.96 22.96 -16.56
N ALA A 478 -15.71 21.93 -16.12
CA ALA A 478 -16.09 20.81 -16.97
C ALA A 478 -16.95 21.28 -18.17
N GLY A 479 -17.78 22.30 -17.98
CA GLY A 479 -18.61 22.92 -19.02
C GLY A 479 -17.87 23.86 -19.97
N ALA A 480 -16.61 24.22 -19.70
CA ALA A 480 -15.85 25.15 -20.53
C ALA A 480 -15.57 24.61 -21.95
N ASP A 481 -15.23 25.53 -22.85
CA ASP A 481 -14.79 25.22 -24.21
C ASP A 481 -13.34 24.71 -24.20
N LEU A 482 -13.19 23.41 -23.93
CA LEU A 482 -11.89 22.75 -23.84
C LEU A 482 -11.18 22.61 -25.20
N SER A 483 -11.85 22.92 -26.32
CA SER A 483 -11.21 22.92 -27.65
C SER A 483 -10.08 23.93 -27.77
N ARG A 484 -10.05 24.92 -26.86
CA ARG A 484 -9.00 25.94 -26.69
C ARG A 484 -7.69 25.40 -26.10
N LEU A 485 -7.67 24.14 -25.67
CA LEU A 485 -6.47 23.41 -25.28
C LEU A 485 -5.94 22.64 -26.49
N ASP A 486 -5.32 23.34 -27.43
CA ASP A 486 -4.83 22.80 -28.70
C ASP A 486 -3.30 22.71 -28.78
N HIS A 487 -2.60 23.36 -27.85
CA HIS A 487 -1.15 23.34 -27.81
C HIS A 487 -0.63 21.97 -27.34
N SER A 488 0.41 21.45 -28.02
CA SER A 488 0.97 20.11 -27.74
C SER A 488 1.37 19.90 -26.28
N ALA A 489 1.98 20.91 -25.65
CA ALA A 489 2.34 20.89 -24.22
C ALA A 489 1.15 20.75 -23.26
N GLU A 490 -0.01 21.30 -23.62
CA GLU A 490 -1.23 21.18 -22.81
C GLU A 490 -1.84 19.78 -22.98
N LEU A 491 -1.83 19.27 -24.21
CA LEU A 491 -2.25 17.91 -24.51
C LEU A 491 -1.34 16.86 -23.86
N GLU A 492 -0.03 17.11 -23.75
CA GLU A 492 0.91 16.26 -23.00
C GLU A 492 0.52 16.15 -21.52
N LEU A 493 0.17 17.25 -20.87
CA LEU A 493 -0.30 17.21 -19.48
C LEU A 493 -1.67 16.50 -19.36
N ALA A 494 -2.57 16.69 -20.33
CA ALA A 494 -3.84 15.95 -20.37
C ALA A 494 -3.63 14.43 -20.56
N ARG A 495 -2.65 14.01 -21.37
CA ARG A 495 -2.23 12.60 -21.47
C ARG A 495 -1.76 12.07 -20.13
N LYS A 496 -0.97 12.85 -19.38
CA LYS A 496 -0.55 12.46 -18.03
C LYS A 496 -1.73 12.22 -17.11
N VAL A 497 -2.75 13.09 -17.12
CA VAL A 497 -4.01 12.90 -16.37
C VAL A 497 -4.75 11.62 -16.82
N ALA A 498 -4.69 11.28 -18.12
CA ALA A 498 -5.31 10.06 -18.66
C ALA A 498 -4.64 8.76 -18.17
N GLU A 499 -3.37 8.80 -17.77
CA GLU A 499 -2.65 7.63 -17.26
C GLU A 499 -3.08 7.23 -15.84
N TRP A 500 -3.65 8.15 -15.06
CA TRP A 500 -3.93 7.96 -13.65
C TRP A 500 -4.74 6.68 -13.32
N PRO A 501 -5.90 6.41 -13.96
CA PRO A 501 -6.68 5.20 -13.69
C PRO A 501 -5.87 3.91 -13.89
N ARG A 502 -5.04 3.87 -14.94
CA ARG A 502 -4.20 2.71 -15.25
C ARG A 502 -3.09 2.52 -14.21
N ILE A 503 -2.50 3.61 -13.72
CA ILE A 503 -1.46 3.55 -12.69
C ILE A 503 -2.02 3.02 -11.37
N VAL A 504 -3.23 3.41 -11.00
CA VAL A 504 -3.96 2.84 -9.85
C VAL A 504 -4.10 1.33 -10.00
N GLU A 505 -4.62 0.86 -11.15
CA GLU A 505 -4.82 -0.57 -11.39
C GLU A 505 -3.51 -1.36 -11.38
N ILE A 506 -2.45 -0.80 -11.97
CA ILE A 506 -1.13 -1.41 -12.00
C ILE A 506 -0.53 -1.49 -10.59
N ALA A 507 -0.62 -0.42 -9.80
CA ALA A 507 -0.13 -0.39 -8.44
C ALA A 507 -0.89 -1.36 -7.54
N ALA A 508 -2.21 -1.43 -7.68
CA ALA A 508 -3.07 -2.34 -6.93
C ALA A 508 -2.74 -3.79 -7.28
N ARG A 509 -2.64 -4.16 -8.56
CA ARG A 509 -2.31 -5.53 -8.99
C ARG A 509 -0.94 -5.99 -8.52
N ALA A 510 0.03 -5.07 -8.41
CA ALA A 510 1.38 -5.37 -7.96
C ALA A 510 1.53 -5.31 -6.43
N HIS A 511 0.54 -4.80 -5.70
CA HIS A 511 0.64 -4.42 -4.28
C HIS A 511 1.81 -3.45 -4.02
N GLU A 512 1.95 -2.44 -4.88
CA GLU A 512 3.08 -1.51 -4.90
C GLU A 512 2.61 -0.04 -4.77
N PRO A 513 2.23 0.42 -3.55
CA PRO A 513 1.74 1.79 -3.32
C PRO A 513 2.77 2.88 -3.65
N HIS A 514 4.07 2.58 -3.64
CA HIS A 514 5.13 3.53 -4.03
C HIS A 514 5.00 4.02 -5.48
N ARG A 515 4.34 3.25 -6.37
CA ARG A 515 4.07 3.69 -7.75
C ARG A 515 3.18 4.93 -7.80
N ILE A 516 2.28 5.09 -6.84
CA ILE A 516 1.46 6.29 -6.71
C ILE A 516 2.34 7.50 -6.39
N ALA A 517 3.24 7.39 -5.41
CA ALA A 517 4.16 8.48 -5.07
C ALA A 517 5.04 8.91 -6.25
N PHE A 518 5.55 7.95 -7.03
CA PHE A 518 6.33 8.24 -8.24
C PHE A 518 5.49 8.95 -9.30
N PHE A 519 4.28 8.46 -9.56
CA PHE A 519 3.40 9.07 -10.53
C PHE A 519 2.99 10.49 -10.15
N LEU A 520 2.75 10.75 -8.86
CA LEU A 520 2.46 12.09 -8.35
C LEU A 520 3.62 13.04 -8.55
N TYR A 521 4.85 12.57 -8.30
CA TYR A 521 6.06 13.37 -8.55
C TYR A 521 6.19 13.74 -10.03
N ASP A 522 6.02 12.77 -10.93
CA ASP A 522 6.07 13.01 -12.38
C ASP A 522 4.95 13.98 -12.82
N THR A 523 3.74 13.79 -12.30
CA THR A 523 2.59 14.67 -12.60
C THR A 523 2.84 16.10 -12.13
N ALA A 524 3.43 16.28 -10.94
CA ALA A 524 3.84 17.59 -10.46
C ALA A 524 4.94 18.20 -11.35
N SER A 525 5.92 17.40 -11.77
CA SER A 525 6.99 17.83 -12.70
C SER A 525 6.43 18.34 -14.03
N ASP A 526 5.47 17.62 -14.62
CA ASP A 526 4.86 18.00 -15.89
C ASP A 526 4.06 19.30 -15.75
N LEU A 527 3.30 19.46 -14.65
CA LEU A 527 2.60 20.70 -14.35
C LEU A 527 3.58 21.87 -14.15
N HIS A 528 4.65 21.69 -13.39
CA HIS A 528 5.66 22.73 -13.18
C HIS A 528 6.35 23.12 -14.49
N SER A 529 6.61 22.16 -15.36
CA SER A 529 7.21 22.40 -16.67
C SER A 529 6.29 23.22 -17.56
N LEU A 530 5.00 22.86 -17.66
CA LEU A 530 4.02 23.64 -18.41
C LEU A 530 3.88 25.06 -17.82
N TRP A 531 3.84 25.17 -16.50
CA TRP A 531 3.74 26.45 -15.80
C TRP A 531 4.90 27.39 -16.16
N ASN A 532 6.12 26.86 -16.16
CA ASN A 532 7.32 27.64 -16.45
C ASN A 532 7.39 28.04 -17.93
N ARG A 533 6.93 27.18 -18.86
CA ARG A 533 6.83 27.52 -20.29
C ARG A 533 5.93 28.73 -20.55
N GLY A 534 4.93 28.97 -19.70
CA GLY A 534 4.10 30.18 -19.74
C GLY A 534 4.85 31.50 -19.54
N ASN A 535 6.11 31.46 -19.07
CA ASN A 535 6.97 32.64 -19.00
C ASN A 535 7.54 33.02 -20.38
N ASP A 536 7.88 32.02 -21.19
CA ASP A 536 8.46 32.19 -22.52
C ASP A 536 7.37 32.36 -23.58
N GLU A 537 6.27 31.61 -23.44
CA GLU A 537 5.14 31.60 -24.36
C GLU A 537 3.85 31.95 -23.61
N THR A 538 3.40 33.21 -23.73
CA THR A 538 2.28 33.74 -22.92
C THR A 538 0.94 33.08 -23.19
N SER A 539 0.74 32.49 -24.38
CA SER A 539 -0.46 31.70 -24.73
C SER A 539 -0.59 30.44 -23.86
N LEU A 540 0.49 29.96 -23.23
CA LEU A 540 0.48 28.82 -22.31
C LEU A 540 0.22 29.19 -20.85
N ARG A 541 0.08 30.48 -20.53
CA ARG A 541 -0.31 30.88 -19.18
C ARG A 541 -1.71 30.39 -18.87
N PHE A 542 -1.90 29.84 -17.67
CA PHE A 542 -3.22 29.38 -17.21
C PHE A 542 -4.25 30.51 -17.12
N VAL A 543 -3.80 31.74 -16.85
CA VAL A 543 -4.64 32.94 -16.86
C VAL A 543 -4.32 33.76 -18.10
N GLN A 544 -5.34 34.07 -18.88
CA GLN A 544 -5.27 34.87 -20.10
C GLN A 544 -5.94 36.21 -19.87
N ASP A 545 -5.14 37.29 -19.87
CA ASP A 545 -5.63 38.64 -19.59
C ASP A 545 -6.66 39.08 -20.63
N GLY A 546 -7.87 39.42 -20.17
CA GLY A 546 -8.97 39.83 -21.04
C GLY A 546 -9.68 38.68 -21.79
N ASP A 547 -9.31 37.42 -21.54
CA ASP A 547 -9.98 36.25 -22.10
C ASP A 547 -10.42 35.24 -21.01
N PRO A 548 -11.56 35.51 -20.33
CA PRO A 548 -12.13 34.60 -19.33
C PRO A 548 -12.46 33.20 -19.88
N ALA A 549 -12.83 33.08 -21.16
CA ALA A 549 -13.21 31.80 -21.75
C ALA A 549 -11.99 30.89 -21.93
N THR A 550 -10.89 31.42 -22.45
CA THR A 550 -9.62 30.66 -22.53
C THR A 550 -9.03 30.41 -21.15
N THR A 551 -9.15 31.37 -20.23
CA THR A 551 -8.75 31.17 -18.83
C THR A 551 -9.50 29.97 -18.21
N ALA A 552 -10.82 29.89 -18.38
CA ALA A 552 -11.61 28.77 -17.87
C ALA A 552 -11.14 27.42 -18.43
N ALA A 553 -10.86 27.33 -19.74
CA ALA A 553 -10.35 26.11 -20.35
C ALA A 553 -8.96 25.71 -19.81
N LYS A 554 -8.03 26.66 -19.66
CA LYS A 554 -6.68 26.38 -19.16
C LYS A 554 -6.67 26.02 -17.67
N ILE A 555 -7.42 26.72 -16.84
CA ILE A 555 -7.52 26.35 -15.41
C ILE A 555 -8.27 25.04 -15.20
N ALA A 556 -9.15 24.62 -16.12
CA ALA A 556 -9.74 23.28 -16.10
C ALA A 556 -8.66 22.18 -16.19
N LEU A 557 -7.65 22.36 -17.05
CA LEU A 557 -6.49 21.46 -17.12
C LEU A 557 -5.72 21.45 -15.79
N ALA A 558 -5.36 22.63 -15.23
CA ALA A 558 -4.68 22.71 -13.95
C ALA A 558 -5.49 22.05 -12.81
N ARG A 559 -6.81 22.27 -12.78
CA ARG A 559 -7.71 21.67 -11.79
C ARG A 559 -7.77 20.15 -11.93
N SER A 560 -7.82 19.60 -13.14
CA SER A 560 -7.81 18.15 -13.37
C SER A 560 -6.52 17.48 -12.85
N VAL A 561 -5.37 18.16 -12.97
CA VAL A 561 -4.13 17.72 -12.32
C VAL A 561 -4.27 17.76 -10.79
N GLY A 562 -4.87 18.82 -10.25
CA GLY A 562 -5.18 18.92 -8.82
C GLY A 562 -6.09 17.80 -8.32
N VAL A 563 -7.03 17.32 -9.15
CA VAL A 563 -7.88 16.14 -8.85
C VAL A 563 -7.03 14.88 -8.72
N VAL A 564 -6.18 14.59 -9.70
CA VAL A 564 -5.26 13.44 -9.68
C VAL A 564 -4.32 13.50 -8.48
N ILE A 565 -3.70 14.66 -8.23
CA ILE A 565 -2.81 14.84 -7.08
C ILE A 565 -3.55 14.60 -5.76
N SER A 566 -4.77 15.14 -5.62
CA SER A 566 -5.56 14.97 -4.41
C SER A 566 -5.97 13.52 -4.19
N ALA A 567 -6.41 12.81 -5.24
CA ALA A 567 -6.76 11.39 -5.17
C ALA A 567 -5.55 10.52 -4.78
N GLY A 568 -4.40 10.73 -5.41
CA GLY A 568 -3.19 9.99 -5.09
C GLY A 568 -2.66 10.29 -3.68
N LEU A 569 -2.63 11.55 -3.26
CA LEU A 569 -2.25 11.90 -1.89
C LEU A 569 -3.22 11.27 -0.88
N GLY A 570 -4.53 11.26 -1.17
CA GLY A 570 -5.54 10.59 -0.36
C GLY A 570 -5.29 9.08 -0.21
N ILE A 571 -4.91 8.37 -1.28
CA ILE A 571 -4.50 6.96 -1.21
C ILE A 571 -3.29 6.77 -0.29
N LEU A 572 -2.34 7.69 -0.33
CA LEU A 572 -1.15 7.67 0.54
C LEU A 572 -1.45 8.19 1.96
N GLY A 573 -2.68 8.60 2.26
CA GLY A 573 -3.10 9.20 3.53
C GLY A 573 -2.44 10.55 3.84
N VAL A 574 -2.15 11.33 2.79
CA VAL A 574 -1.50 12.64 2.87
C VAL A 574 -2.53 13.72 2.53
N THR A 575 -2.57 14.81 3.31
CA THR A 575 -3.48 15.93 3.06
C THR A 575 -2.92 16.86 1.97
N PRO A 576 -3.65 17.14 0.86
CA PRO A 576 -3.20 18.09 -0.15
C PRO A 576 -3.15 19.53 0.39
N ALA A 577 -2.01 20.20 0.18
CA ALA A 577 -1.80 21.59 0.59
C ALA A 577 -2.63 22.53 -0.29
N LYS A 578 -3.33 23.46 0.37
CA LYS A 578 -4.07 24.54 -0.30
C LYS A 578 -3.20 25.77 -0.55
N GLU A 579 -2.24 26.00 0.34
CA GLU A 579 -1.24 27.06 0.27
C GLU A 579 0.11 26.50 0.76
N MET A 580 1.21 27.02 0.21
CA MET A 580 2.56 26.77 0.70
C MET A 580 3.12 28.12 1.14
N ARG A 581 3.62 28.19 2.38
CA ARG A 581 4.18 29.40 2.98
C ARG A 581 5.69 29.40 2.96
#